data_AF-A0A8H3C4U3-F1
#
_entry.id   AF-A0A8H3C4U3-F1
#
_cell.length_a   1.000
_cell.length_b   1.000
_cell.length_c   1.000
_cell.angle_alpha   90.00
_cell.angle_beta   90.00
_cell.angle_gamma   90.00
#
_symmetry.space_group_name_H-M   'P 1'
#
loop_
_entity.id
_entity.type
_entity.pdbx_description
1 polymer ?
#
loop_
_entity_poly.entity_id
_entity_poly.type
_entity_poly.pdbx_seq_one_letter_code
_entity_poly.pdbx_strand_id
1 'polypeptide(L)'
;MLCASIPPSVDTAEIMKGGRAVKTICEYQMQRVAYWFTAPPASVHDSMINRLQNSKATIWAVYLGTNLFRELEQDPSGVGVARCISWIDKLEQRFGSYFHKSSNLDDAADCLLAELELAFLRFATIGTISGYAMLQKALPKFLCLMAADPNLYMEHPNGNLVVSLPRVLGASQYELKRFIIYDIATALVLGTPPLVEYGYDCECDPASHGLEWIHGVPIALVETISQVNSWRAGSRVAPLDDWRNLERRVLAWEPQSVVVEGEQFGTESVARLAVQEGWRHVALIYIYMVSIRQIVQLGETVVNLPIGVHMFVHCVMA
;
A
#
# COMPACT_ATOMS: atom_id res chain seq x y z
N MET A 1 -17.60 -26.93 17.42
CA MET A 1 -18.30 -27.37 16.20
C MET A 1 -18.50 -26.16 15.29
N LEU A 2 -17.61 -25.91 14.33
CA LEU A 2 -17.64 -24.70 13.47
C LEU A 2 -16.96 -24.92 12.09
N CYS A 3 -16.81 -26.19 11.66
CA CYS A 3 -16.20 -26.57 10.37
C CYS A 3 -17.23 -26.74 9.24
N ALA A 4 -18.49 -26.35 9.41
CA ALA A 4 -19.58 -26.73 8.50
C ALA A 4 -19.98 -25.66 7.47
N SER A 5 -19.35 -24.49 7.42
CA SER A 5 -19.81 -23.35 6.59
C SER A 5 -18.77 -22.82 5.60
N ILE A 6 -17.65 -23.53 5.43
CA ILE A 6 -16.74 -23.44 4.30
C ILE A 6 -17.06 -24.68 3.43
N PRO A 7 -17.17 -24.57 2.10
CA PRO A 7 -17.54 -25.74 1.29
C PRO A 7 -16.58 -26.91 1.56
N PRO A 8 -17.08 -28.15 1.62
CA PRO A 8 -16.25 -29.35 1.78
C PRO A 8 -15.23 -29.55 0.64
N SER A 9 -15.27 -28.74 -0.42
CA SER A 9 -14.25 -28.68 -1.48
C SER A 9 -12.98 -27.92 -1.09
N VAL A 10 -12.96 -27.26 0.07
CA VAL A 10 -11.76 -26.62 0.66
C VAL A 10 -11.37 -27.42 1.91
N ASP A 11 -11.20 -28.73 1.74
CA ASP A 11 -10.58 -29.54 2.78
C ASP A 11 -9.12 -29.08 2.89
N THR A 12 -8.79 -28.46 4.03
CA THR A 12 -7.44 -28.05 4.36
C THR A 12 -6.43 -29.18 4.24
N ALA A 13 -6.84 -30.44 4.45
CA ALA A 13 -5.98 -31.60 4.26
C ALA A 13 -5.72 -31.91 2.78
N GLU A 14 -6.70 -31.67 1.90
CA GLU A 14 -6.57 -31.84 0.44
C GLU A 14 -5.76 -30.71 -0.22
N ILE A 15 -5.90 -29.47 0.27
CA ILE A 15 -5.13 -28.30 -0.19
C ILE A 15 -3.69 -28.37 0.32
N MET A 16 -3.47 -28.79 1.57
CA MET A 16 -2.11 -28.97 2.14
C MET A 16 -1.38 -30.23 1.64
N LYS A 17 -2.00 -31.08 0.81
CA LYS A 17 -1.21 -32.06 0.02
C LYS A 17 -0.27 -31.24 -0.88
N GLY A 18 1.03 -31.27 -0.58
CA GLY A 18 2.03 -30.32 -1.05
C GLY A 18 2.01 -29.96 -2.54
N GLY A 19 1.52 -30.85 -3.43
CA GLY A 19 1.34 -30.54 -4.85
C GLY A 19 0.22 -29.54 -5.19
N ARG A 20 -0.90 -29.52 -4.44
CA ARG A 20 -2.05 -28.65 -4.75
C ARG A 20 -1.92 -27.23 -4.18
N ALA A 21 -1.36 -27.09 -2.98
CA ALA A 21 -1.00 -25.78 -2.44
C ALA A 21 -0.01 -25.06 -3.37
N VAL A 22 1.05 -25.75 -3.78
CA VAL A 22 2.05 -25.18 -4.71
C VAL A 22 1.41 -24.81 -6.04
N LYS A 23 0.57 -25.67 -6.63
CA LYS A 23 -0.14 -25.34 -7.88
C LYS A 23 -1.05 -24.11 -7.73
N THR A 24 -1.81 -24.03 -6.64
CA THR A 24 -2.68 -22.88 -6.34
C THR A 24 -1.87 -21.60 -6.16
N ILE A 25 -0.74 -21.68 -5.47
CA ILE A 25 0.19 -20.56 -5.27
C ILE A 25 0.76 -20.13 -6.63
N CYS A 26 1.21 -21.06 -7.46
CA CYS A 26 1.70 -20.74 -8.80
C CYS A 26 0.60 -20.13 -9.67
N GLU A 27 -0.62 -20.66 -9.65
CA GLU A 27 -1.77 -20.10 -10.38
C GLU A 27 -2.11 -18.69 -9.87
N TYR A 28 -2.11 -18.47 -8.55
CA TYR A 28 -2.30 -17.14 -7.97
C TYR A 28 -1.21 -16.16 -8.38
N GLN A 29 0.06 -16.59 -8.30
CA GLN A 29 1.19 -15.76 -8.70
C GLN A 29 1.10 -15.46 -10.18
N MET A 30 0.81 -16.43 -11.05
CA MET A 30 0.63 -16.21 -12.48
C MET A 30 -0.53 -15.26 -12.80
N GLN A 31 -1.66 -15.39 -12.10
CA GLN A 31 -2.77 -14.45 -12.23
C GLN A 31 -2.38 -13.07 -11.73
N ARG A 32 -1.71 -12.98 -10.57
CA ARG A 32 -1.20 -11.71 -10.03
C ARG A 32 -0.09 -11.09 -10.87
N VAL A 33 0.73 -11.87 -11.57
CA VAL A 33 1.76 -11.39 -12.50
C VAL A 33 1.11 -10.61 -13.63
N ALA A 34 -0.07 -11.03 -14.10
CA ALA A 34 -0.85 -10.24 -15.07
C ALA A 34 -1.40 -8.94 -14.48
N TYR A 35 -1.57 -8.86 -13.15
CA TYR A 35 -1.93 -7.64 -12.41
C TYR A 35 -0.71 -6.89 -11.86
N TRP A 36 0.51 -7.42 -12.02
CA TRP A 36 1.73 -6.78 -11.57
C TRP A 36 2.23 -5.82 -12.63
N PHE A 37 2.80 -4.73 -12.16
CA PHE A 37 3.40 -3.74 -13.02
C PHE A 37 4.71 -4.25 -13.63
N THR A 38 5.53 -4.98 -12.86
CA THR A 38 6.69 -5.74 -13.33
C THR A 38 6.82 -7.05 -12.55
N ALA A 39 7.57 -8.02 -13.09
CA ALA A 39 7.88 -9.23 -12.33
C ALA A 39 8.75 -8.87 -11.11
N PRO A 40 8.46 -9.39 -9.89
CA PRO A 40 9.28 -9.16 -8.72
C PRO A 40 10.67 -9.77 -8.93
N PRO A 41 11.70 -9.21 -8.27
CA PRO A 41 13.02 -9.84 -8.22
C PRO A 41 12.92 -11.28 -7.69
N ALA A 42 13.78 -12.18 -8.20
CA ALA A 42 13.76 -13.60 -7.83
C ALA A 42 13.84 -13.84 -6.31
N SER A 43 14.67 -13.07 -5.60
CA SER A 43 14.79 -13.15 -4.15
C SER A 43 13.50 -12.82 -3.40
N VAL A 44 12.73 -11.83 -3.89
CA VAL A 44 11.44 -11.44 -3.33
C VAL A 44 10.41 -12.52 -3.63
N HIS A 45 10.38 -13.01 -4.87
CA HIS A 45 9.52 -14.11 -5.29
C HIS A 45 9.72 -15.37 -4.44
N ASP A 46 10.95 -15.80 -4.24
CA ASP A 46 11.28 -17.01 -3.48
C ASP A 46 10.94 -16.86 -1.99
N SER A 47 11.20 -15.69 -1.43
CA SER A 47 10.78 -15.36 -0.05
C SER A 47 9.26 -15.40 0.10
N MET A 48 8.51 -14.83 -0.86
CA MET A 48 7.04 -14.90 -0.87
C MET A 48 6.55 -16.35 -0.97
N ILE A 49 7.15 -17.18 -1.84
CA ILE A 49 6.81 -18.60 -1.96
C ILE A 49 7.06 -19.34 -0.64
N ASN A 50 8.23 -19.17 -0.04
CA ASN A 50 8.56 -19.83 1.23
C ASN A 50 7.58 -19.46 2.34
N ARG A 51 7.21 -18.18 2.45
CA ARG A 51 6.20 -17.73 3.42
C ARG A 51 4.81 -18.28 3.12
N LEU A 52 4.42 -18.31 1.85
CA LEU A 52 3.16 -18.91 1.43
C LEU A 52 3.09 -20.40 1.75
N GLN A 53 4.18 -21.15 1.64
CA GLN A 53 4.21 -22.56 1.98
C GLN A 53 4.07 -22.81 3.49
N ASN A 54 4.55 -21.88 4.31
CA ASN A 54 4.60 -22.05 5.76
C ASN A 54 3.42 -21.42 6.51
N SER A 55 2.67 -20.53 5.85
CA SER A 55 1.60 -19.76 6.50
C SER A 55 0.20 -20.16 6.04
N LYS A 56 -0.57 -20.76 6.94
CA LYS A 56 -1.98 -21.11 6.66
C LYS A 56 -2.78 -19.86 6.31
N ALA A 57 -2.67 -18.79 7.10
CA ALA A 57 -3.44 -17.55 6.90
C ALA A 57 -3.21 -16.97 5.51
N THR A 58 -1.95 -16.89 5.08
CA THR A 58 -1.58 -16.38 3.77
C THR A 58 -2.09 -17.29 2.64
N ILE A 59 -2.03 -18.62 2.79
CA ILE A 59 -2.62 -19.56 1.81
C ILE A 59 -4.12 -19.29 1.62
N TRP A 60 -4.87 -19.11 2.71
CA TRP A 60 -6.31 -18.84 2.62
C TRP A 60 -6.62 -17.53 1.89
N ALA A 61 -5.88 -16.46 2.21
CA ALA A 61 -6.06 -15.16 1.56
C ALA A 61 -5.70 -15.22 0.06
N VAL A 62 -4.62 -15.92 -0.27
CA VAL A 62 -4.17 -16.15 -1.66
C VAL A 62 -5.18 -16.97 -2.45
N TYR A 63 -5.63 -18.10 -1.91
CA TYR A 63 -6.65 -18.94 -2.57
C TYR A 63 -7.94 -18.17 -2.84
N LEU A 64 -8.36 -17.34 -1.87
CA LEU A 64 -9.52 -16.47 -2.04
C LEU A 64 -9.28 -15.46 -3.17
N GLY A 65 -8.10 -14.85 -3.24
CA GLY A 65 -7.74 -13.94 -4.33
C GLY A 65 -7.78 -14.62 -5.70
N THR A 66 -7.20 -15.82 -5.85
CA THR A 66 -7.26 -16.61 -7.10
C THR A 66 -8.69 -16.83 -7.58
N ASN A 67 -9.57 -17.26 -6.66
CA ASN A 67 -10.96 -17.51 -7.00
C ASN A 67 -11.66 -16.20 -7.34
N LEU A 68 -11.42 -15.13 -6.59
CA LEU A 68 -12.05 -13.85 -6.85
C LEU A 68 -11.69 -13.30 -8.24
N PHE A 69 -10.41 -13.33 -8.61
CA PHE A 69 -9.99 -12.90 -9.95
C PHE A 69 -10.61 -13.74 -11.05
N ARG A 70 -10.66 -15.06 -10.87
CA ARG A 70 -11.31 -15.97 -11.82
C ARG A 70 -12.80 -15.63 -11.99
N GLU A 71 -13.51 -15.37 -10.90
CA GLU A 71 -14.93 -15.01 -10.95
C GLU A 71 -15.15 -13.62 -11.57
N LEU A 72 -14.29 -12.64 -11.27
CA LEU A 72 -14.33 -11.29 -11.86
C LEU A 72 -14.12 -11.32 -13.38
N GLU A 73 -13.23 -12.17 -13.88
CA GLU A 73 -12.99 -12.33 -15.32
C GLU A 73 -14.21 -12.95 -16.05
N GLN A 74 -14.97 -13.80 -15.36
CA GLN A 74 -16.14 -14.48 -15.93
C GLN A 74 -17.39 -13.62 -15.88
N ASP A 75 -17.74 -13.09 -14.70
CA ASP A 75 -18.90 -12.23 -14.47
C ASP A 75 -18.64 -11.32 -13.26
N PRO A 76 -18.25 -10.05 -13.48
CA PRO A 76 -18.00 -9.08 -12.41
C PRO A 76 -19.19 -8.85 -11.48
N SER A 77 -20.42 -9.11 -11.95
CA SER A 77 -21.66 -8.95 -11.19
C SER A 77 -22.25 -10.28 -10.71
N GLY A 78 -21.53 -11.37 -10.91
CA GLY A 78 -22.02 -12.72 -10.71
C GLY A 78 -22.12 -13.15 -9.26
N VAL A 79 -22.88 -14.22 -9.04
CA VAL A 79 -23.03 -14.88 -7.72
C VAL A 79 -21.68 -15.38 -7.18
N GLY A 80 -20.71 -15.65 -8.06
CA GLY A 80 -19.34 -16.01 -7.69
C GLY A 80 -18.59 -14.92 -6.95
N VAL A 81 -18.65 -13.67 -7.43
CA VAL A 81 -18.05 -12.51 -6.77
C VAL A 81 -18.69 -12.26 -5.40
N ALA A 82 -20.03 -12.29 -5.33
CA ALA A 82 -20.75 -12.16 -4.06
C ALA A 82 -20.36 -13.25 -3.04
N ARG A 83 -20.14 -14.49 -3.52
CA ARG A 83 -19.65 -15.59 -2.68
C ARG A 83 -18.24 -15.30 -2.16
N CYS A 84 -17.32 -14.85 -3.00
CA CYS A 84 -15.97 -14.48 -2.57
C CYS A 84 -15.99 -13.33 -1.55
N ILE A 85 -16.83 -12.31 -1.74
CA ILE A 85 -17.04 -11.24 -0.74
C ILE A 85 -17.47 -11.83 0.62
N SER A 86 -18.42 -12.76 0.62
CA SER A 86 -18.83 -13.43 1.88
C SER A 86 -17.70 -14.23 2.54
N TRP A 87 -16.72 -14.71 1.76
CA TRP A 87 -15.54 -15.40 2.27
C TRP A 87 -14.51 -14.43 2.84
N ILE A 88 -14.37 -13.23 2.27
CA ILE A 88 -13.55 -12.14 2.85
C ILE A 88 -14.00 -11.88 4.29
N ASP A 89 -15.31 -11.68 4.50
CA ASP A 89 -15.87 -11.37 5.83
C ASP A 89 -15.62 -12.51 6.84
N LYS A 90 -15.76 -13.76 6.40
CA LYS A 90 -15.48 -14.94 7.24
C LYS A 90 -14.00 -15.07 7.60
N LEU A 91 -13.10 -14.82 6.66
CA LEU A 91 -11.65 -14.87 6.91
C LEU A 91 -11.21 -13.74 7.83
N GLU A 92 -11.75 -12.54 7.66
CA GLU A 92 -11.51 -11.41 8.55
C GLU A 92 -11.85 -11.75 10.01
N GLN A 93 -13.05 -12.29 10.26
CA GLN A 93 -13.46 -12.72 11.61
C GLN A 93 -12.51 -13.77 12.20
N ARG A 94 -12.03 -14.70 11.34
CA ARG A 94 -11.09 -15.75 11.75
C ARG A 94 -9.73 -15.18 12.14
N PHE A 95 -9.17 -14.27 11.35
CA PHE A 95 -7.85 -13.67 11.64
C PHE A 95 -7.87 -12.79 12.88
N GLY A 96 -8.97 -12.05 13.11
CA GLY A 96 -9.15 -11.31 14.37
C GLY A 96 -9.05 -12.22 15.61
N SER A 97 -9.57 -13.45 15.54
CA SER A 97 -9.49 -14.41 16.65
C SER A 97 -8.12 -15.10 16.81
N TYR A 98 -7.31 -15.12 15.75
CA TYR A 98 -6.02 -15.81 15.69
C TYR A 98 -4.91 -14.98 16.34
N PHE A 99 -4.87 -13.68 16.03
CA PHE A 99 -3.85 -12.76 16.54
C PHE A 99 -3.84 -12.65 18.07
N HIS A 100 -5.01 -12.62 18.72
CA HIS A 100 -5.09 -12.59 20.18
C HIS A 100 -4.51 -13.83 20.88
N LYS A 101 -4.20 -14.90 20.13
CA LYS A 101 -3.68 -16.16 20.65
C LYS A 101 -2.21 -16.41 20.29
N SER A 102 -1.68 -15.72 19.29
CA SER A 102 -0.29 -15.88 18.86
C SER A 102 0.63 -14.96 19.66
N SER A 103 1.70 -15.50 20.23
CA SER A 103 2.74 -14.72 20.93
C SER A 103 4.04 -14.59 20.12
N ASN A 104 4.12 -15.15 18.91
CA ASN A 104 5.31 -15.09 18.06
C ASN A 104 5.22 -13.94 17.04
N LEU A 105 6.36 -13.30 16.74
CA LEU A 105 6.49 -12.26 15.73
C LEU A 105 6.25 -12.80 14.31
N ASP A 106 6.67 -14.03 14.00
CA ASP A 106 6.41 -14.62 12.67
C ASP A 106 4.91 -14.78 12.41
N ASP A 107 4.15 -15.23 13.42
CA ASP A 107 2.69 -15.33 13.34
C ASP A 107 2.04 -13.96 13.13
N ALA A 108 2.58 -12.91 13.77
CA ALA A 108 2.10 -11.54 13.59
C ALA A 108 2.40 -11.00 12.18
N ALA A 109 3.58 -11.29 11.62
CA ALA A 109 3.97 -10.93 10.26
C ALA A 109 3.09 -11.61 9.22
N ASP A 110 2.76 -12.88 9.43
CA ASP A 110 1.88 -13.64 8.57
C ASP A 110 0.41 -13.20 8.67
N CYS A 111 -0.06 -12.89 9.88
CA CYS A 111 -1.39 -12.31 10.07
C CYS A 111 -1.48 -10.93 9.39
N LEU A 112 -0.48 -10.07 9.55
CA LEU A 112 -0.43 -8.77 8.87
C LEU A 112 -0.49 -8.94 7.36
N LEU A 113 0.33 -9.84 6.80
CA LEU A 113 0.33 -10.09 5.36
C LEU A 113 -1.04 -10.57 4.85
N ALA A 114 -1.69 -11.48 5.58
CA ALA A 114 -3.02 -11.97 5.22
C ALA A 114 -4.10 -10.87 5.32
N GLU A 115 -4.05 -10.02 6.35
CA GLU A 115 -4.96 -8.89 6.52
C GLU A 115 -4.77 -7.82 5.43
N LEU A 116 -3.52 -7.54 5.05
CA LEU A 116 -3.21 -6.67 3.91
C LEU A 116 -3.73 -7.24 2.59
N GLU A 117 -3.71 -8.56 2.45
CA GLU A 117 -4.28 -9.18 1.26
C GLU A 117 -5.81 -9.10 1.24
N LEU A 118 -6.48 -9.28 2.38
CA LEU A 118 -7.92 -9.01 2.47
C LEU A 118 -8.25 -7.54 2.20
N ALA A 119 -7.41 -6.60 2.66
CA ALA A 119 -7.58 -5.18 2.39
C ALA A 119 -7.52 -4.90 0.88
N PHE A 120 -6.55 -5.49 0.19
CA PHE A 120 -6.43 -5.44 -1.27
C PHE A 120 -7.69 -5.96 -1.98
N LEU A 121 -8.16 -7.15 -1.62
CA LEU A 121 -9.37 -7.73 -2.23
C LEU A 121 -10.59 -6.83 -1.99
N ARG A 122 -10.72 -6.21 -0.83
CA ARG A 122 -11.80 -5.24 -0.54
C ARG A 122 -11.67 -3.97 -1.35
N PHE A 123 -10.47 -3.41 -1.51
CA PHE A 123 -10.24 -2.27 -2.41
C PHE A 123 -10.71 -2.58 -3.82
N ALA A 124 -10.39 -3.77 -4.33
CA ALA A 124 -10.69 -4.18 -5.70
C ALA A 124 -12.18 -4.47 -5.94
N THR A 125 -12.94 -4.91 -4.93
CA THR A 125 -14.28 -5.51 -5.15
C THR A 125 -15.44 -4.87 -4.40
N ILE A 126 -15.19 -4.21 -3.28
CA ILE A 126 -16.22 -3.56 -2.48
C ILE A 126 -16.06 -2.03 -2.55
N GLY A 127 -14.82 -1.56 -2.49
CA GLY A 127 -14.46 -0.16 -2.66
C GLY A 127 -13.52 0.38 -1.58
N THR A 128 -13.08 1.62 -1.78
CA THR A 128 -11.99 2.24 -1.01
C THR A 128 -12.26 2.33 0.49
N ILE A 129 -13.49 2.67 0.89
CA ILE A 129 -13.87 2.79 2.30
C ILE A 129 -13.77 1.43 3.02
N SER A 130 -14.22 0.36 2.36
CA SER A 130 -14.18 -0.99 2.93
C SER A 130 -12.75 -1.52 3.05
N GLY A 131 -11.91 -1.27 2.04
CA GLY A 131 -10.49 -1.61 2.10
C GLY A 131 -9.75 -0.82 3.18
N TYR A 132 -10.05 0.47 3.34
CA TYR A 132 -9.44 1.30 4.39
C TYR A 132 -9.85 0.84 5.80
N ALA A 133 -11.11 0.46 6.01
CA ALA A 133 -11.54 -0.13 7.27
C ALA A 133 -10.81 -1.44 7.59
N MET A 134 -10.45 -2.23 6.57
CA MET A 134 -9.62 -3.43 6.75
C MET A 134 -8.17 -3.07 7.08
N LEU A 135 -7.61 -2.05 6.42
CA LEU A 135 -6.26 -1.55 6.71
C LEU A 135 -6.15 -1.04 8.16
N GLN A 136 -7.16 -0.34 8.67
CA GLN A 136 -7.22 0.08 10.07
C GLN A 136 -7.14 -1.11 11.05
N LYS A 137 -7.73 -2.26 10.71
CA LYS A 137 -7.65 -3.47 11.54
C LYS A 137 -6.28 -4.15 11.52
N ALA A 138 -5.49 -3.88 10.48
CA ALA A 138 -4.12 -4.36 10.34
C ALA A 138 -3.11 -3.52 11.16
N LEU A 139 -3.46 -2.28 11.50
CA LEU A 139 -2.58 -1.34 12.21
C LEU A 139 -1.97 -1.92 13.51
N PRO A 140 -2.71 -2.58 14.42
CA PRO A 140 -2.11 -3.10 15.64
C PRO A 140 -1.00 -4.14 15.40
N LYS A 141 -1.10 -4.93 14.32
CA LYS A 141 -0.08 -5.94 13.97
C LYS A 141 1.14 -5.27 13.38
N PHE A 142 0.93 -4.27 12.53
CA PHE A 142 2.00 -3.42 12.02
C PHE A 142 2.77 -2.77 13.18
N LEU A 143 2.08 -2.14 14.12
CA LEU A 143 2.72 -1.50 15.29
C LEU A 143 3.45 -2.52 16.18
N CYS A 144 2.91 -3.74 16.34
CA CYS A 144 3.57 -4.80 17.10
C CYS A 144 4.89 -5.25 16.46
N LEU A 145 4.94 -5.38 15.13
CA LEU A 145 6.15 -5.75 14.40
C LEU A 145 7.17 -4.62 14.41
N MET A 146 6.71 -3.39 14.20
CA MET A 146 7.55 -2.20 14.32
C MET A 146 8.22 -2.15 15.69
N ALA A 147 7.46 -2.40 16.78
CA ALA A 147 7.97 -2.31 18.15
C ALA A 147 9.07 -3.33 18.45
N ALA A 148 9.19 -4.39 17.65
CA ALA A 148 10.24 -5.40 17.78
C ALA A 148 11.58 -4.98 17.16
N ASP A 149 11.60 -3.94 16.30
CA ASP A 149 12.82 -3.46 15.66
C ASP A 149 13.01 -1.93 15.86
N PRO A 150 13.83 -1.52 16.83
CA PRO A 150 14.12 -0.11 17.09
C PRO A 150 14.70 0.64 15.89
N ASN A 151 15.32 -0.06 14.93
CA ASN A 151 15.92 0.59 13.77
C ASN A 151 14.87 1.18 12.83
N LEU A 152 13.61 0.71 12.89
CA LEU A 152 12.53 1.18 12.04
C LEU A 152 11.87 2.48 12.55
N TYR A 153 12.28 2.95 13.73
CA TYR A 153 11.81 4.22 14.30
C TYR A 153 12.83 5.33 14.15
N MET A 154 12.33 6.56 14.20
CA MET A 154 13.15 7.73 14.44
C MET A 154 12.54 8.57 15.56
N GLU A 155 13.42 9.16 16.36
CA GLU A 155 13.06 10.10 17.40
C GLU A 155 13.18 11.52 16.85
N HIS A 156 12.11 12.28 16.92
CA HIS A 156 12.13 13.69 16.57
C HIS A 156 12.71 14.54 17.71
N PRO A 157 13.15 15.79 17.43
CA PRO A 157 13.72 16.67 18.46
C PRO A 157 12.81 16.95 19.67
N ASN A 158 11.51 16.70 19.57
CA ASN A 158 10.53 16.83 20.64
C ASN A 158 10.37 15.56 21.51
N GLY A 159 11.14 14.50 21.24
CA GLY A 159 11.08 13.21 21.93
C GLY A 159 10.00 12.25 21.42
N ASN A 160 9.26 12.62 20.36
CA ASN A 160 8.27 11.72 19.78
C ASN A 160 8.93 10.66 18.88
N LEU A 161 8.52 9.40 19.04
CA LEU A 161 8.90 8.31 18.15
C LEU A 161 7.92 8.22 16.98
N VAL A 162 8.45 8.21 15.76
CA VAL A 162 7.67 8.02 14.53
C VAL A 162 8.26 6.89 13.69
N VAL A 163 7.49 6.43 12.71
CA VAL A 163 7.93 5.42 11.75
C VAL A 163 8.90 6.07 10.77
N SER A 164 10.15 5.60 10.68
CA SER A 164 11.08 6.08 9.65
C SER A 164 10.69 5.47 8.30
N LEU A 165 10.13 6.30 7.41
CA LEU A 165 9.65 5.84 6.11
C LEU A 165 10.79 5.22 5.25
N PRO A 166 11.97 5.85 5.12
CA PRO A 166 13.08 5.29 4.34
C PRO A 166 13.54 3.94 4.87
N ARG A 167 13.64 3.80 6.21
CA ARG A 167 14.12 2.55 6.83
C ARG A 167 13.12 1.41 6.68
N VAL A 168 11.82 1.68 6.79
CA VAL A 168 10.78 0.67 6.55
C VAL A 168 10.75 0.25 5.08
N LEU A 169 10.87 1.20 4.13
CA LEU A 169 10.97 0.89 2.70
C LEU A 169 12.24 0.08 2.36
N GLY A 170 13.33 0.31 3.09
CA GLY A 170 14.58 -0.45 2.99
C GLY A 170 14.58 -1.81 3.69
N ALA A 171 13.65 -2.09 4.61
CA ALA A 171 13.64 -3.31 5.42
C ALA A 171 13.47 -4.60 4.59
N SER A 172 13.77 -5.77 5.14
CA SER A 172 13.49 -7.06 4.44
C SER A 172 12.02 -7.49 4.55
N GLN A 173 11.28 -6.91 5.49
CA GLN A 173 9.91 -7.27 5.85
C GLN A 173 8.90 -6.68 4.85
N TYR A 174 8.51 -7.50 3.88
CA TYR A 174 7.60 -7.12 2.79
C TYR A 174 6.23 -6.60 3.29
N GLU A 175 5.69 -7.19 4.35
CA GLU A 175 4.41 -6.80 4.95
C GLU A 175 4.42 -5.39 5.51
N LEU A 176 5.55 -4.93 6.07
CA LEU A 176 5.67 -3.56 6.58
C LEU A 176 5.68 -2.56 5.43
N LYS A 177 6.46 -2.83 4.37
CA LYS A 177 6.44 -2.01 3.15
C LYS A 177 5.03 -1.92 2.58
N ARG A 178 4.33 -3.05 2.50
CA ARG A 178 2.99 -3.10 1.90
C ARG A 178 1.99 -2.31 2.73
N PHE A 179 2.08 -2.38 4.05
CA PHE A 179 1.24 -1.58 4.95
C PHE A 179 1.44 -0.08 4.69
N ILE A 180 2.67 0.42 4.69
CA ILE A 180 2.93 1.86 4.52
C ILE A 180 2.50 2.36 3.14
N ILE A 181 2.65 1.57 2.07
CA ILE A 181 2.16 1.95 0.75
C ILE A 181 0.64 2.08 0.75
N TYR A 182 -0.07 1.15 1.38
CA TYR A 182 -1.53 1.22 1.48
C TYR A 182 -1.97 2.41 2.33
N ASP A 183 -1.29 2.68 3.43
CA ASP A 183 -1.61 3.82 4.28
C ASP A 183 -1.41 5.15 3.54
N ILE A 184 -0.27 5.32 2.86
CA ILE A 184 0.03 6.52 2.06
C ILE A 184 -0.97 6.69 0.91
N ALA A 185 -1.26 5.61 0.16
CA ALA A 185 -2.19 5.65 -0.96
C ALA A 185 -3.63 5.92 -0.50
N THR A 186 -4.07 5.33 0.61
CA THR A 186 -5.42 5.57 1.14
C THR A 186 -5.57 6.97 1.71
N ALA A 187 -4.55 7.50 2.41
CA ALA A 187 -4.52 8.88 2.88
C ALA A 187 -4.61 9.88 1.71
N LEU A 188 -3.91 9.60 0.60
CA LEU A 188 -4.03 10.39 -0.64
C LEU A 188 -5.47 10.34 -1.19
N VAL A 189 -5.99 9.13 -1.44
CA VAL A 189 -7.27 8.93 -2.14
C VAL A 189 -8.47 9.40 -1.32
N LEU A 190 -8.48 9.12 -0.02
CA LEU A 190 -9.58 9.47 0.88
C LEU A 190 -9.43 10.87 1.48
N GLY A 191 -8.25 11.47 1.33
CA GLY A 191 -7.91 12.75 1.97
C GLY A 191 -7.92 12.70 3.50
N THR A 192 -7.76 11.52 4.08
CA THR A 192 -7.65 11.31 5.53
C THR A 192 -6.20 11.42 5.99
N PRO A 193 -5.94 11.71 7.28
CA PRO A 193 -4.60 11.53 7.84
C PRO A 193 -4.11 10.08 7.66
N PRO A 194 -2.80 9.86 7.45
CA PRO A 194 -2.20 8.54 7.56
C PRO A 194 -2.49 7.91 8.93
N LEU A 195 -2.54 6.58 8.96
CA LEU A 195 -2.75 5.79 10.18
C LEU A 195 -1.55 5.82 11.11
N VAL A 196 -0.34 6.04 10.57
CA VAL A 196 0.88 6.24 11.35
C VAL A 196 1.59 7.53 10.99
N GLU A 197 2.29 8.12 11.95
CA GLU A 197 3.14 9.27 11.69
C GLU A 197 4.46 8.80 11.09
N TYR A 198 4.83 9.38 9.96
CA TYR A 198 6.06 9.10 9.22
C TYR A 198 7.08 10.20 9.44
N GLY A 199 8.33 9.80 9.64
CA GLY A 199 9.48 10.69 9.61
C GLY A 199 10.41 10.39 8.43
N TYR A 200 11.21 11.41 8.09
CA TYR A 200 12.00 11.51 6.86
C TYR A 200 13.43 11.92 7.23
N ASP A 201 14.26 10.97 7.65
CA ASP A 201 15.64 11.23 8.11
C ASP A 201 16.69 11.12 6.99
N CYS A 202 16.38 10.43 5.91
CA CYS A 202 17.25 10.18 4.76
C CYS A 202 16.41 10.06 3.48
N GLU A 203 17.03 10.18 2.31
CA GLU A 203 16.38 9.79 1.05
C GLU A 203 16.21 8.27 1.02
N CYS A 204 15.09 7.79 0.47
CA CYS A 204 14.91 6.36 0.25
C CYS A 204 15.98 5.84 -0.74
N ASP A 205 16.61 4.70 -0.43
CA ASP A 205 17.55 4.06 -1.33
C ASP A 205 16.85 3.76 -2.68
N PRO A 206 17.31 4.30 -3.81
CA PRO A 206 16.71 4.02 -5.12
C PRO A 206 16.71 2.52 -5.46
N ALA A 207 17.65 1.74 -4.90
CA ALA A 207 17.71 0.28 -5.09
C ALA A 207 16.70 -0.48 -4.23
N SER A 208 16.04 0.19 -3.26
CA SER A 208 15.02 -0.41 -2.42
C SER A 208 13.69 -0.54 -3.16
N HIS A 209 13.66 -1.21 -4.32
CA HIS A 209 12.50 -1.42 -5.24
C HIS A 209 11.32 -2.21 -4.64
N GLY A 210 11.07 -2.12 -3.34
CA GLY A 210 10.30 -3.08 -2.56
C GLY A 210 8.91 -3.37 -3.08
N LEU A 211 8.26 -2.42 -3.78
CA LEU A 211 6.88 -2.56 -4.28
C LEU A 211 6.57 -1.87 -5.62
N GLU A 212 7.57 -1.27 -6.30
CA GLU A 212 7.37 -0.63 -7.61
C GLU A 212 6.79 -1.65 -8.62
N TRP A 213 7.18 -2.91 -8.48
CA TRP A 213 6.70 -4.03 -9.28
C TRP A 213 5.23 -4.38 -9.09
N ILE A 214 4.59 -3.99 -7.97
CA ILE A 214 3.16 -4.30 -7.74
C ILE A 214 2.28 -3.22 -8.36
N HIS A 215 2.53 -1.96 -8.03
CA HIS A 215 1.60 -0.87 -8.32
C HIS A 215 2.13 0.10 -9.39
N GLY A 216 3.39 -0.07 -9.82
CA GLY A 216 4.04 0.84 -10.75
C GLY A 216 4.30 2.23 -10.19
N VAL A 217 4.13 2.42 -8.87
CA VAL A 217 4.41 3.70 -8.21
C VAL A 217 5.88 3.76 -7.84
N PRO A 218 6.66 4.69 -8.40
CA PRO A 218 8.04 4.91 -8.00
C PRO A 218 8.15 5.35 -6.54
N ILE A 219 9.12 4.83 -5.81
CA ILE A 219 9.26 5.13 -4.37
C ILE A 219 9.52 6.60 -4.09
N ALA A 220 10.28 7.28 -4.95
CA ALA A 220 10.51 8.72 -4.84
C ALA A 220 9.18 9.52 -4.84
N LEU A 221 8.20 9.06 -5.63
CA LEU A 221 6.88 9.70 -5.68
C LEU A 221 6.04 9.34 -4.45
N VAL A 222 6.13 8.11 -3.94
CA VAL A 222 5.50 7.70 -2.67
C VAL A 222 5.99 8.56 -1.51
N GLU A 223 7.30 8.75 -1.38
CA GLU A 223 7.91 9.58 -0.34
C GLU A 223 7.43 11.04 -0.43
N THR A 224 7.33 11.56 -1.65
CA THR A 224 6.77 12.90 -1.88
C THR A 224 5.30 12.97 -1.43
N ILE A 225 4.47 12.02 -1.85
CA ILE A 225 3.04 11.97 -1.48
C ILE A 225 2.87 11.85 0.03
N SER A 226 3.69 11.05 0.71
CA SER A 226 3.60 10.88 2.15
C SER A 226 3.97 12.17 2.91
N GLN A 227 4.97 12.93 2.46
CA GLN A 227 5.29 14.23 3.06
C GLN A 227 4.13 15.21 2.92
N VAL A 228 3.47 15.24 1.76
CA VAL A 228 2.27 16.06 1.54
C VAL A 228 1.10 15.57 2.43
N ASN A 229 0.92 14.26 2.61
CA ASN A 229 -0.04 13.70 3.56
C ASN A 229 0.24 14.19 5.00
N SER A 230 1.50 14.17 5.43
CA SER A 230 1.92 14.67 6.76
C SER A 230 1.56 16.14 6.94
N TRP A 231 1.81 17.00 5.93
CA TRP A 231 1.39 18.42 5.99
C TRP A 231 -0.12 18.58 6.16
N ARG A 232 -0.91 17.80 5.41
CA ARG A 232 -2.38 17.88 5.49
C ARG A 232 -2.92 17.40 6.83
N ALA A 233 -2.28 16.41 7.43
CA ALA A 233 -2.57 15.93 8.78
C ALA A 233 -2.17 16.94 9.86
N GLY A 234 -1.47 18.02 9.51
CA GLY A 234 -0.99 19.03 10.44
C GLY A 234 0.33 18.69 11.12
N SER A 235 0.99 17.59 10.73
CA SER A 235 2.35 17.31 11.16
C SER A 235 3.29 18.33 10.53
N ARG A 236 3.92 19.14 11.38
CA ARG A 236 4.98 20.10 11.01
C ARG A 236 6.30 19.71 11.68
N VAL A 237 6.43 18.44 12.07
CA VAL A 237 7.59 17.98 12.80
C VAL A 237 8.75 17.85 11.82
N ALA A 238 9.83 18.59 12.08
CA ALA A 238 11.00 18.61 11.22
C ALA A 238 11.73 17.25 11.21
N PRO A 239 12.37 16.85 10.09
CA PRO A 239 12.48 17.59 8.83
C PRO A 239 11.40 17.15 7.83
N LEU A 240 10.54 18.08 7.43
CA LEU A 240 9.74 17.95 6.22
C LEU A 240 10.31 18.94 5.21
N ASP A 241 10.40 18.54 3.94
CA ASP A 241 10.82 19.47 2.89
C ASP A 241 9.81 20.62 2.75
N ASP A 242 10.19 21.67 2.04
CA ASP A 242 9.20 22.64 1.56
C ASP A 242 8.55 22.15 0.25
N TRP A 243 7.41 22.74 -0.12
CA TRP A 243 6.69 22.36 -1.34
C TRP A 243 7.51 22.55 -2.62
N ARG A 244 8.47 23.48 -2.64
CA ARG A 244 9.34 23.75 -3.80
C ARG A 244 10.41 22.68 -3.96
N ASN A 245 10.93 22.17 -2.85
CA ASN A 245 11.87 21.05 -2.84
C ASN A 245 11.16 19.76 -3.28
N LEU A 246 9.95 19.49 -2.76
CA LEU A 246 9.16 18.36 -3.24
C LEU A 246 8.85 18.47 -4.74
N GLU A 247 8.41 19.64 -5.20
CA GLU A 247 8.15 19.89 -6.62
C GLU A 247 9.41 19.64 -7.46
N ARG A 248 10.56 20.20 -7.06
CA ARG A 248 11.82 20.02 -7.77
C ARG A 248 12.22 18.54 -7.83
N ARG A 249 12.04 17.78 -6.74
CA ARG A 249 12.31 16.33 -6.72
C ARG A 249 11.40 15.57 -7.70
N VAL A 250 10.11 15.88 -7.74
CA VAL A 250 9.16 15.24 -8.66
C VAL A 250 9.44 15.61 -10.12
N LEU A 251 9.85 16.85 -10.40
CA LEU A 251 10.22 17.30 -11.75
C LEU A 251 11.55 16.73 -12.23
N ALA A 252 12.50 16.51 -11.32
CA ALA A 252 13.80 15.91 -11.63
C ALA A 252 13.75 14.37 -11.70
N TRP A 253 12.68 13.75 -11.19
CA TRP A 253 12.48 12.31 -11.32
C TRP A 253 12.22 11.95 -12.78
N GLU A 254 12.92 10.94 -13.27
CA GLU A 254 12.76 10.38 -14.60
C GLU A 254 12.34 8.90 -14.51
N PRO A 255 11.44 8.44 -15.40
CA PRO A 255 11.06 7.04 -15.45
C PRO A 255 12.26 6.16 -15.80
N GLN A 256 12.53 5.18 -14.95
CA GLN A 256 13.55 4.18 -15.23
C GLN A 256 13.03 3.18 -16.28
N SER A 257 13.70 3.13 -17.44
CA SER A 257 13.46 2.09 -18.43
C SER A 257 14.00 0.76 -17.90
N VAL A 258 13.13 -0.08 -17.35
CA VAL A 258 13.50 -1.45 -17.00
C VAL A 258 13.80 -2.22 -18.28
N VAL A 259 15.08 -2.44 -18.56
CA VAL A 259 15.53 -3.32 -19.65
C VAL A 259 15.25 -4.75 -19.22
N VAL A 260 14.11 -5.29 -19.62
CA VAL A 260 13.82 -6.72 -19.51
C VAL A 260 14.34 -7.37 -20.79
N GLU A 261 15.31 -8.28 -20.71
CA GLU A 261 15.76 -9.06 -21.86
C GLU A 261 14.60 -9.93 -22.41
N GLY A 262 14.08 -9.61 -23.61
CA GLY A 262 13.15 -10.47 -24.36
C GLY A 262 12.11 -9.70 -25.20
N GLU A 263 11.91 -10.14 -26.46
CA GLU A 263 11.22 -9.51 -27.61
C GLU A 263 9.76 -8.98 -27.41
N GLN A 264 9.21 -8.94 -26.21
CA GLN A 264 7.84 -8.46 -25.90
C GLN A 264 7.76 -6.91 -25.76
N PHE A 265 8.50 -6.16 -26.57
CA PHE A 265 9.04 -4.83 -26.19
C PHE A 265 8.16 -3.57 -26.41
N GLY A 266 7.07 -3.62 -27.19
CA GLY A 266 6.41 -2.38 -27.64
C GLY A 266 5.40 -1.80 -26.66
N THR A 267 4.26 -2.47 -26.51
CA THR A 267 3.05 -1.88 -25.90
C THR A 267 3.09 -1.88 -24.37
N GLU A 268 3.69 -2.91 -23.76
CA GLU A 268 3.76 -3.05 -22.30
C GLU A 268 4.72 -2.02 -21.69
N SER A 269 5.81 -1.66 -22.38
CA SER A 269 6.72 -0.61 -21.93
C SER A 269 6.08 0.79 -21.98
N VAL A 270 5.29 1.08 -23.03
CA VAL A 270 4.55 2.35 -23.16
C VAL A 270 3.47 2.48 -22.08
N ALA A 271 2.69 1.42 -21.83
CA ALA A 271 1.68 1.43 -20.77
C ALA A 271 2.32 1.66 -19.40
N ARG A 272 3.49 1.05 -19.15
CA ARG A 272 4.24 1.26 -17.91
C ARG A 272 4.71 2.71 -17.76
N LEU A 273 5.36 3.27 -18.77
CA LEU A 273 5.77 4.67 -18.77
C LEU A 273 4.59 5.61 -18.52
N ALA A 274 3.45 5.35 -19.15
CA ALA A 274 2.23 6.13 -18.95
C ALA A 274 1.72 6.08 -17.50
N VAL A 275 1.75 4.91 -16.84
CA VAL A 275 1.36 4.78 -15.43
C VAL A 275 2.33 5.55 -14.51
N GLN A 276 3.64 5.41 -14.72
CA GLN A 276 4.63 6.11 -13.90
C GLN A 276 4.54 7.63 -14.08
N GLU A 277 4.40 8.10 -15.32
CA GLU A 277 4.13 9.51 -15.60
C GLU A 277 2.81 9.96 -14.99
N GLY A 278 1.77 9.12 -15.00
CA GLY A 278 0.51 9.37 -14.31
C GLY A 278 0.73 9.65 -12.82
N TRP A 279 1.53 8.83 -12.15
CA TRP A 279 1.91 9.05 -10.75
C TRP A 279 2.70 10.34 -10.55
N ARG A 280 3.60 10.71 -11.47
CA ARG A 280 4.34 11.98 -11.42
C ARG A 280 3.37 13.17 -11.44
N HIS A 281 2.38 13.13 -12.34
CA HIS A 281 1.35 14.17 -12.41
C HIS A 281 0.47 14.21 -11.15
N VAL A 282 0.07 13.05 -10.62
CA VAL A 282 -0.68 12.96 -9.36
C VAL A 282 0.09 13.61 -8.21
N ALA A 283 1.38 13.34 -8.07
CA ALA A 283 2.22 13.95 -7.04
C ALA A 283 2.29 15.47 -7.19
N LEU A 284 2.51 16.00 -8.41
CA LEU A 284 2.53 17.44 -8.67
C LEU A 284 1.20 18.10 -8.32
N ILE A 285 0.08 17.57 -8.83
CA ILE A 285 -1.27 18.08 -8.51
C ILE A 285 -1.47 18.13 -7.00
N TYR A 286 -1.05 17.08 -6.29
CA TYR A 286 -1.25 16.98 -4.86
C TYR A 286 -0.43 18.01 -4.07
N ILE A 287 0.82 18.24 -4.45
CA ILE A 287 1.64 19.33 -3.89
C ILE A 287 0.91 20.67 -4.05
N TYR A 288 0.40 20.97 -5.26
CA TYR A 288 -0.26 22.24 -5.53
C TYR A 288 -1.57 22.43 -4.78
N MET A 289 -2.38 21.37 -4.61
CA MET A 289 -3.63 21.45 -3.84
C MET A 289 -3.37 21.90 -2.39
N VAL A 290 -2.26 21.47 -1.78
CA VAL A 290 -1.89 21.87 -0.42
C VAL A 290 -1.31 23.28 -0.39
N SER A 291 -0.53 23.67 -1.39
CA SER A 291 0.01 25.03 -1.53
C SER A 291 -1.09 26.09 -1.71
N ILE A 292 -2.14 25.80 -2.49
CA ILE A 292 -3.30 26.71 -2.63
C ILE A 292 -3.98 26.94 -1.29
N ARG A 293 -4.13 25.89 -0.46
CA ARG A 293 -4.70 26.04 0.89
C ARG A 293 -3.86 26.96 1.78
N GLN A 294 -2.53 26.94 1.64
CA GLN A 294 -1.65 27.86 2.35
C GLN A 294 -1.82 29.31 1.84
N ILE A 295 -2.02 29.51 0.54
CA ILE A 295 -2.29 30.83 -0.05
C ILE A 295 -3.64 31.37 0.44
N VAL A 296 -4.68 30.53 0.54
CA VAL A 296 -5.98 30.90 1.10
C VAL A 296 -5.86 31.26 2.59
N GLN A 297 -5.13 30.47 3.38
CA GLN A 297 -4.87 30.76 4.79
C GLN A 297 -4.07 32.05 4.98
N LEU A 298 -3.08 32.31 4.12
CA LEU A 298 -2.35 33.59 4.12
C LEU A 298 -3.29 34.74 3.78
N GLY A 299 -4.20 34.54 2.81
CA GLY A 299 -5.32 35.42 2.55
C GLY A 299 -6.05 35.81 3.84
N GLU A 300 -6.46 34.83 4.64
CA GLU A 300 -7.28 35.07 5.85
C GLU A 300 -6.54 35.98 6.85
N THR A 301 -5.21 35.87 6.93
CA THR A 301 -4.39 36.75 7.77
C THR A 301 -4.25 38.18 7.25
N VAL A 302 -4.41 38.39 5.94
CA VAL A 302 -4.32 39.71 5.30
C VAL A 302 -5.69 40.30 4.94
N VAL A 303 -6.79 39.66 5.35
CA VAL A 303 -8.16 40.07 5.01
C VAL A 303 -8.51 41.49 5.51
N ASN A 304 -7.81 41.96 6.55
CA ASN A 304 -7.97 43.30 7.13
C ASN A 304 -6.91 44.31 6.64
N LEU A 305 -6.00 43.89 5.75
CA LEU A 305 -5.02 44.76 5.15
C LEU A 305 -5.51 45.23 3.77
N PRO A 306 -5.14 46.44 3.32
CA PRO A 306 -5.51 46.94 1.99
C PRO A 306 -5.13 45.97 0.84
N ILE A 307 -4.11 45.15 1.04
CA ILE A 307 -3.66 44.15 0.05
C ILE A 307 -4.57 42.93 -0.07
N GLY A 308 -5.44 42.66 0.93
CA GLY A 308 -6.35 41.51 0.94
C GLY A 308 -7.37 41.52 -0.21
N VAL A 309 -7.73 42.71 -0.72
CA VAL A 309 -8.66 42.88 -1.87
C VAL A 309 -8.12 42.22 -3.15
N HIS A 310 -6.80 42.13 -3.31
CA HIS A 310 -6.16 41.54 -4.48
C HIS A 310 -5.98 40.01 -4.40
N MET A 311 -6.10 39.42 -3.21
CA MET A 311 -5.80 38.00 -2.98
C MET A 311 -7.05 37.09 -3.07
N PHE A 312 -8.25 37.61 -2.78
CA PHE A 312 -9.43 36.76 -2.58
C PHE A 312 -10.46 36.70 -3.69
N VAL A 313 -10.62 37.77 -4.48
CA VAL A 313 -11.83 37.90 -5.32
C VAL A 313 -11.61 37.42 -6.77
N HIS A 314 -10.36 37.29 -7.23
CA HIS A 314 -10.09 37.04 -8.66
C HIS A 314 -9.09 35.91 -8.98
N CYS A 315 -8.34 35.38 -8.01
CA CYS A 315 -7.19 34.50 -8.31
C CYS A 315 -7.34 33.03 -7.89
N VAL A 316 -8.33 32.66 -7.07
CA VAL A 316 -8.46 31.29 -6.51
C VAL A 316 -9.65 30.51 -7.09
N MET A 317 -10.38 31.10 -8.03
CA MET A 317 -11.43 30.44 -8.81
C MET A 317 -11.01 30.36 -10.28
N ALA A 318 -10.01 29.52 -10.57
CA ALA A 318 -9.69 29.05 -11.91
C ALA A 318 -9.06 27.65 -11.81
#